data_AF-A0A4Y4CYL2-F1
#
_entry.id   AF-A0A4Y4CYL2-F1
#
_cell.length_a   1.000
_cell.length_b   1.000
_cell.length_c   1.000
_cell.angle_alpha   90.00
_cell.angle_beta   90.00
_cell.angle_gamma   90.00
#
_symmetry.space_group_name_H-M   'P 1'
#
loop_
_entity.id
_entity.type
_entity.pdbx_description
1 polymer ?
#
loop_
_entity_poly.entity_id
_entity_poly.type
_entity_poly.pdbx_seq_one_letter_code
_entity_poly.pdbx_strand_id
1 'polypeptide(L)' 'MNPTPERRKNLALREAVDQAYRLIEPFFDPANAWNGQQLEHLAYRLIRENLPQLPPADVQAIVTAATRIYRSRHPAGQ' A
#
# COMPACT_ATOMS: atom_id res chain seq x y z
N MET A 1 10.35 -23.00 25.06
CA MET A 1 9.34 -22.14 24.41
C MET A 1 10.00 -20.84 23.97
N ASN A 2 10.36 -20.73 22.69
CA ASN A 2 10.96 -19.52 22.14
C ASN A 2 9.82 -18.63 21.63
N PRO A 3 9.56 -17.44 22.21
CA PRO A 3 8.48 -16.59 21.73
C PRO A 3 8.82 -16.13 20.31
N THR A 4 8.04 -16.63 19.36
CA THR A 4 8.18 -16.47 17.91
C THR A 4 8.39 -15.00 17.51
N PRO A 5 9.61 -14.58 17.15
CA PRO A 5 9.89 -13.20 16.72
C PRO A 5 9.15 -12.83 15.43
N GLU A 6 8.70 -13.82 14.64
CA GLU A 6 7.92 -13.61 13.42
C GLU A 6 6.55 -12.97 13.69
N ARG A 7 5.91 -13.26 14.83
CA ARG A 7 4.60 -12.63 15.15
C ARG A 7 4.73 -11.12 15.38
N ARG A 8 5.83 -10.66 15.98
CA ARG A 8 6.10 -9.21 16.16
C ARG A 8 6.47 -8.54 14.84
N LYS A 9 7.25 -9.21 13.98
CA LYS A 9 7.56 -8.70 12.63
C LYS A 9 6.30 -8.55 11.79
N ASN A 10 5.37 -9.49 11.86
CA ASN A 10 4.09 -9.39 11.15
C ASN A 10 3.21 -8.25 11.66
N LEU A 11 3.28 -7.89 12.94
CA LEU A 11 2.53 -6.75 13.47
C LEU A 11 3.13 -5.43 12.97
N ALA A 12 4.45 -5.26 13.09
CA ALA A 12 5.12 -4.06 12.59
C ALA A 12 4.95 -3.89 11.06
N LEU A 13 4.94 -4.99 10.31
CA LEU A 13 4.65 -4.99 8.88
C LEU A 13 3.20 -4.56 8.61
N ARG A 14 2.22 -5.10 9.35
CA ARG A 14 0.80 -4.73 9.22
C ARG A 14 0.54 -3.28 9.56
N GLU A 15 1.14 -2.75 10.61
CA GLU A 15 1.03 -1.33 10.98
C GLU A 15 1.65 -0.44 9.89
N ALA A 16 2.81 -0.83 9.37
CA ALA A 16 3.44 -0.13 8.25
C ALA A 16 2.58 -0.18 6.99
N VAL A 17 1.90 -1.32 6.73
CA VAL A 17 0.94 -1.47 5.63
C VAL A 17 -0.29 -0.60 5.84
N ASP A 18 -0.86 -0.53 7.05
CA ASP A 18 -2.01 0.32 7.36
C ASP A 18 -1.68 1.81 7.19
N GLN A 19 -0.53 2.24 7.72
CA GLN A 19 -0.01 3.60 7.51
C GLN A 19 0.23 3.89 6.03
N ALA A 20 0.92 2.98 5.33
CA ALA A 20 1.16 3.11 3.90
C ALA A 20 -0.17 3.25 3.16
N TYR A 21 -1.13 2.36 3.41
CA TYR A 21 -2.44 2.35 2.80
C TYR A 21 -3.18 3.68 2.99
N ARG A 22 -3.23 4.22 4.21
CA ARG A 22 -3.84 5.55 4.45
C ARG A 22 -3.16 6.68 3.69
N LEU A 23 -1.83 6.63 3.52
CA LEU A 23 -1.10 7.64 2.76
C LEU A 23 -1.39 7.54 1.27
N ILE A 24 -1.47 6.32 0.73
CA ILE A 24 -1.65 6.07 -0.70
C ILE A 24 -3.11 6.00 -1.13
N GLU A 25 -4.06 5.81 -0.21
CA GLU A 25 -5.51 5.77 -0.46
C GLU A 25 -5.99 6.93 -1.35
N PRO A 26 -5.70 8.22 -1.04
CA PRO A 26 -6.13 9.33 -1.88
C PRO A 26 -5.47 9.33 -3.27
N PHE A 27 -4.33 8.65 -3.46
CA PHE A 27 -3.68 8.55 -4.77
C PHE A 27 -4.37 7.57 -5.73
N PHE A 28 -5.18 6.65 -5.20
CA PHE A 28 -5.99 5.73 -6.02
C PHE A 28 -7.38 6.29 -6.33
N ASP A 29 -7.78 7.35 -5.65
CA ASP A 29 -9.06 8.01 -5.92
C ASP A 29 -9.06 8.61 -7.33
N PRO A 30 -10.08 8.32 -8.18
CA PRO A 30 -10.14 8.79 -9.56
C PRO A 30 -10.29 10.31 -9.65
N ALA A 31 -10.76 11.00 -8.60
CA ALA A 31 -10.75 12.47 -8.56
C ALA A 31 -9.32 13.02 -8.35
N ASN A 32 -8.43 12.23 -7.75
CA ASN A 32 -7.00 12.53 -7.63
C ASN A 32 -6.14 11.86 -8.72
N ALA A 33 -6.72 10.99 -9.55
CA ALA A 33 -6.00 10.35 -10.64
C ALA A 33 -5.52 11.40 -11.64
N TRP A 34 -4.21 11.41 -11.88
CA TRP A 34 -3.61 12.38 -12.79
C TRP A 34 -3.93 11.98 -14.23
N ASN A 35 -4.86 12.69 -14.87
CA ASN A 35 -5.26 12.42 -16.26
C ASN A 35 -5.76 10.98 -16.52
N GLY A 36 -6.32 10.31 -15.50
CA GLY A 36 -6.73 8.90 -15.60
C GLY A 36 -5.58 7.90 -15.52
N GLN A 37 -4.34 8.36 -15.30
CA GLN A 37 -3.23 7.49 -14.93
C GLN A 37 -3.21 7.27 -13.42
N GLN A 38 -3.15 6.00 -13.03
CA GLN A 38 -3.03 5.60 -11.63
C GLN A 38 -1.66 6.02 -11.10
N LEU A 39 -1.64 6.63 -9.91
CA LEU A 39 -0.42 7.14 -9.27
C LEU A 39 0.35 6.03 -8.53
N GLU A 40 0.36 4.81 -9.07
CA GLU A 40 1.00 3.63 -8.49
C GLU A 40 2.51 3.83 -8.29
N HIS A 41 3.18 4.51 -9.22
CA HIS A 41 4.61 4.83 -9.10
C HIS A 41 4.88 5.84 -7.99
N LEU A 42 3.96 6.79 -7.77
CA LEU A 42 4.03 7.76 -6.67
C LEU A 42 3.76 7.08 -5.33
N ALA A 43 2.76 6.21 -5.26
CA ALA A 43 2.48 5.37 -4.10
C ALA A 43 3.69 4.50 -3.73
N TYR A 44 4.30 3.83 -4.71
CA TYR A 44 5.53 3.06 -4.51
C TYR A 44 6.66 3.92 -3.96
N ARG A 45 6.87 5.12 -4.53
CA ARG A 45 7.94 6.02 -4.09
C ARG A 45 7.67 6.53 -2.66
N LEU A 46 6.45 6.95 -2.38
CA LEU A 46 6.03 7.47 -1.08
C LEU A 46 6.21 6.43 0.04
N ILE A 47 5.82 5.18 -0.21
CA ILE A 47 6.02 4.07 0.75
C ILE A 47 7.52 3.85 0.96
N ARG A 48 8.31 3.84 -0.11
CA ARG A 48 9.75 3.58 -0.03
C ARG A 48 10.51 4.72 0.68
N GLU A 49 10.00 5.95 0.59
CA GLU A 49 10.53 7.12 1.31
C GLU A 49 10.13 7.11 2.79
N ASN A 50 8.89 6.73 3.13
CA ASN A 50 8.42 6.67 4.52
C ASN A 50 8.91 5.41 5.25
N LEU A 51 9.11 4.32 4.53
CA LEU A 51 9.43 3.00 5.06
C LEU A 51 10.63 2.41 4.32
N PRO A 52 11.83 2.99 4.45
CA PRO A 52 13.03 2.51 3.76
C PRO A 52 13.49 1.12 4.22
N GLN A 53 13.00 0.68 5.39
CA GLN A 53 13.27 -0.65 5.96
C GLN A 53 12.49 -1.79 5.27
N LEU A 54 11.46 -1.45 4.48
CA LEU A 54 10.65 -2.42 3.77
C LEU A 54 11.33 -2.84 2.46
N PRO A 55 11.44 -4.15 2.18
CA PRO A 55 12.01 -4.60 0.93
C PRO A 55 11.09 -4.22 -0.25
N PRO A 56 11.66 -4.02 -1.45
CA PRO A 56 10.89 -3.59 -2.62
C PRO A 56 9.76 -4.56 -2.99
N ALA A 57 9.93 -5.86 -2.71
CA ALA A 57 8.90 -6.87 -2.94
C ALA A 57 7.63 -6.64 -2.09
N ASP A 58 7.80 -6.30 -0.80
CA ASP A 58 6.68 -5.96 0.07
C ASP A 58 6.04 -4.63 -0.33
N VAL A 59 6.83 -3.61 -0.71
CA VAL A 59 6.29 -2.34 -1.21
C VAL A 59 5.42 -2.58 -2.44
N GLN A 60 5.88 -3.41 -3.38
CA GLN A 60 5.11 -3.77 -4.57
C GLN A 60 3.84 -4.56 -4.19
N ALA A 61 3.91 -5.46 -3.21
CA ALA A 61 2.75 -6.20 -2.71
C ALA A 61 1.71 -5.27 -2.06
N ILE A 62 2.14 -4.27 -1.31
CA ILE A 62 1.27 -3.25 -0.69
C ILE A 62 0.56 -2.44 -1.78
N VAL A 63 1.29 -1.92 -2.76
CA VAL A 63 0.70 -1.16 -3.89
C VAL A 63 -0.31 -2.03 -4.65
N THR A 64 0.07 -3.26 -5.00
CA THR A 64 -0.82 -4.19 -5.73
C THR A 64 -2.07 -4.54 -4.93
N ALA A 65 -1.93 -4.79 -3.62
CA ALA A 65 -3.06 -5.08 -2.74
C ALA A 65 -3.98 -3.85 -2.62
N ALA A 66 -3.39 -2.65 -2.48
CA ALA A 66 -4.13 -1.41 -2.39
C ALA A 66 -4.94 -1.14 -3.67
N THR A 67 -4.30 -1.25 -4.84
CA THR A 67 -4.96 -1.15 -6.17
C THR A 67 -6.12 -2.15 -6.28
N ARG A 68 -5.91 -3.41 -5.85
CA ARG A 68 -6.97 -4.44 -5.86
C ARG A 68 -8.14 -4.09 -4.95
N ILE A 69 -7.88 -3.75 -3.69
CA ILE A 69 -8.92 -3.39 -2.72
C ILE A 69 -9.70 -2.18 -3.22
N TYR A 70 -9.01 -1.18 -3.75
CA TYR A 70 -9.62 0.01 -4.32
C TYR A 70 -10.55 -0.34 -5.48
N ARG A 71 -10.07 -1.10 -6.47
CA ARG A 71 -10.88 -1.57 -7.62
C ARG A 71 -12.04 -2.47 -7.21
N SER A 72 -11.89 -3.25 -6.13
CA SER A 72 -12.98 -4.08 -5.59
C SER A 72 -14.02 -3.25 -4.83
N ARG A 73 -13.63 -2.16 -4.17
CA ARG A 73 -14.53 -1.24 -3.45
C ARG A 73 -15.21 -0.23 -4.37
N HIS A 74 -14.52 0.16 -5.43
CA HIS A 74 -15.03 0.97 -6.54
C HIS A 74 -15.10 0.09 -7.78
N PRO A 75 -16.01 -0.90 -7.83
CA PRO A 75 -16.32 -1.53 -9.09
C PRO A 75 -16.74 -0.39 -10.01
N ALA A 76 -16.05 -0.24 -11.15
CA ALA A 76 -16.45 0.70 -12.18
C ALA A 76 -17.90 0.36 -12.55
N GLY A 77 -18.84 1.06 -11.93
CA GLY A 77 -20.25 0.93 -12.14
C GLY A 77 -20.64 1.95 -13.18
N GLN A 78 -20.79 1.43 -14.41
CA GLN A 78 -21.58 1.95 -15.54
C GLN A 78 -20.98 3.12 -16.33
#